data_AF-A0A352FS65-F1
#
_entry.id   AF-A0A352FS65-F1
#
_cell.length_a   1.000
_cell.length_b   1.000
_cell.length_c   1.000
_cell.angle_alpha   90.00
_cell.angle_beta   90.00
_cell.angle_gamma   90.00
#
_symmetry.space_group_name_H-M   'P 1'
#
loop_
_entity.id
_entity.type
_entity.pdbx_description
1 polymer ?
#
loop_
_entity_poly.entity_id
_entity_poly.type
_entity_poly.pdbx_seq_one_letter_code
_entity_poly.pdbx_strand_id
1 'polypeptide(L)'
;MSFKSPAWLLGAAIVSLCLAGTTMAQKPAGAGPPPNNNPNLDDRIRQLDEGRLRGAETNVSVEEQNQKRLQAAIVNMRDDYKRIQILRNDIARNLVARKPLDYKLVAEQTAEINKRSTRLNIYMQARVPDEEKPTSAELKNEEMVGALVKLCKLIDSFTENPALKNAATVDSKDIAKSKEDKASADRDLVAIIKLSAGIQKKSGSLIVSQ
;
A
#
# COMPACT_ATOMS: atom_id res chain seq x y z
N MET A 1 -31.65 -39.53 38.12
CA MET A 1 -31.04 -38.65 39.15
C MET A 1 -30.73 -37.33 38.44
N SER A 2 -31.60 -36.31 38.36
CA SER A 2 -32.20 -35.43 39.38
C SER A 2 -31.19 -34.73 40.29
N PHE A 3 -30.94 -33.42 40.08
CA PHE A 3 -31.27 -32.30 40.99
C PHE A 3 -30.83 -30.96 40.32
N LYS A 4 -31.76 -30.10 39.86
CA LYS A 4 -32.38 -28.91 40.49
C LYS A 4 -31.59 -27.58 40.37
N SER A 5 -32.20 -26.60 39.70
CA SER A 5 -32.01 -25.14 39.90
C SER A 5 -32.58 -24.67 41.25
N PRO A 6 -32.20 -23.50 41.79
CA PRO A 6 -33.02 -22.27 41.71
C PRO A 6 -32.17 -20.96 41.64
N ALA A 7 -32.57 -19.91 40.90
CA ALA A 7 -33.57 -18.86 41.17
C ALA A 7 -33.09 -17.70 42.08
N TRP A 8 -33.58 -16.50 41.71
CA TRP A 8 -33.74 -15.23 42.45
C TRP A 8 -32.66 -14.15 42.34
N LEU A 9 -32.95 -12.85 42.33
CA LEU A 9 -34.12 -11.96 42.10
C LEU A 9 -33.58 -10.53 42.31
N LEU A 10 -34.11 -9.55 41.55
CA LEU A 10 -34.38 -8.14 41.92
C LEU A 10 -33.27 -7.20 42.48
N GLY A 11 -33.26 -5.96 41.96
CA GLY A 11 -32.88 -4.79 42.75
C GLY A 11 -32.66 -3.47 41.98
N ALA A 12 -33.70 -2.62 41.96
CA ALA A 12 -33.72 -1.14 42.04
C ALA A 12 -32.78 -0.32 41.11
N ALA A 13 -33.28 0.49 40.16
CA ALA A 13 -33.95 1.79 40.32
C ALA A 13 -33.06 2.92 40.90
N ILE A 14 -32.46 3.75 40.04
CA ILE A 14 -32.16 5.16 40.34
C ILE A 14 -32.55 6.03 39.13
N VAL A 15 -33.65 6.77 39.32
CA VAL A 15 -34.05 7.92 38.52
C VAL A 15 -33.09 9.07 38.85
N SER A 16 -32.34 9.56 37.88
CA SER A 16 -31.62 10.84 38.01
C SER A 16 -32.26 11.86 37.08
N LEU A 17 -33.06 12.71 37.72
CA LEU A 17 -33.79 13.83 37.16
C LEU A 17 -32.84 15.03 37.00
N CYS A 18 -32.40 15.31 35.77
CA CYS A 18 -31.75 16.57 35.44
C CYS A 18 -32.75 17.49 34.72
N LEU A 19 -33.40 18.37 35.50
CA LEU A 19 -34.04 19.57 34.96
C LEU A 19 -32.94 20.56 34.55
N ALA A 20 -32.69 20.68 33.25
CA ALA A 20 -32.01 21.84 32.68
C ALA A 20 -33.02 22.60 31.82
N GLY A 21 -33.54 23.70 32.36
CA GLY A 21 -34.40 24.62 31.63
C GLY A 21 -33.64 25.26 30.47
N THR A 22 -34.05 24.95 29.24
CA THR A 22 -33.69 25.74 28.07
C THR A 22 -34.79 26.78 27.89
N THR A 23 -34.43 28.04 28.10
CA THR A 23 -35.25 29.20 27.79
C THR A 23 -35.51 29.22 26.28
N MET A 24 -36.78 29.04 25.90
CA MET A 24 -37.25 29.30 24.54
C MET A 24 -37.16 30.80 24.28
N ALA A 25 -36.13 31.23 23.55
CA ALA A 25 -36.14 32.53 22.91
C ALA A 25 -37.15 32.50 21.75
N GLN A 26 -38.39 32.93 22.01
CA GLN A 26 -39.38 33.16 20.96
C GLN A 26 -38.91 34.29 20.04
N LYS A 27 -38.50 33.93 18.82
CA LYS A 27 -38.34 34.87 17.72
C LYS A 27 -39.75 35.31 17.29
N PRO A 28 -40.08 36.61 17.28
CA PRO A 28 -41.38 37.05 16.82
C PRO A 28 -41.58 36.66 15.35
N ALA A 29 -42.75 36.09 15.05
CA ALA A 29 -43.24 35.91 13.70
C ALA A 29 -43.56 37.30 13.12
N GLY A 30 -42.76 37.75 12.16
CA GLY A 30 -42.96 39.03 11.50
C GLY A 30 -41.90 39.28 10.45
N ALA A 31 -42.37 39.55 9.23
CA ALA A 31 -41.61 39.81 8.00
C ALA A 31 -40.91 38.59 7.38
N GLY A 32 -41.48 38.11 6.28
CA GLY A 32 -40.72 37.35 5.29
C GLY A 32 -39.53 38.18 4.79
N PRO A 33 -38.50 37.54 4.21
CA PRO A 33 -37.32 38.25 3.73
C PRO A 33 -37.75 39.39 2.79
N PRO A 34 -37.16 40.60 2.91
CA PRO A 34 -37.52 41.73 2.07
C PRO A 34 -37.36 41.36 0.58
N PRO A 35 -38.20 41.90 -0.32
CA PRO A 35 -38.04 41.69 -1.77
C PRO A 35 -36.61 42.04 -2.18
N ASN A 36 -35.88 41.08 -2.74
CA ASN A 36 -34.51 41.26 -3.18
C ASN A 36 -34.50 42.08 -4.48
N ASN A 37 -34.59 43.40 -4.35
CA ASN A 37 -34.66 44.35 -5.46
C ASN A 37 -33.25 44.67 -6.00
N ASN A 38 -32.35 43.68 -6.02
CA ASN A 38 -30.98 43.86 -6.47
C ASN A 38 -30.94 43.77 -8.01
N PRO A 39 -30.65 44.86 -8.73
CA PRO A 39 -30.68 44.88 -10.20
C PRO A 39 -29.60 43.99 -10.85
N ASN A 40 -28.71 43.40 -10.06
CA ASN A 40 -27.59 42.58 -10.50
C ASN A 40 -27.76 41.08 -10.16
N LEU A 41 -29.00 40.65 -9.93
CA LEU A 41 -29.33 39.27 -9.55
C LEU A 41 -28.97 38.28 -10.67
N ASP A 42 -29.28 38.63 -11.92
CA ASP A 42 -28.96 37.82 -13.10
C ASP A 42 -27.44 37.72 -13.34
N ASP A 43 -26.70 38.82 -13.11
CA ASP A 43 -25.24 38.84 -13.22
C ASP A 43 -24.58 37.97 -12.14
N ARG A 44 -25.12 37.97 -10.91
CA ARG A 44 -24.67 37.06 -9.85
C ARG A 44 -24.96 35.59 -10.16
N ILE A 45 -26.14 35.29 -10.72
CA ILE A 45 -26.49 33.93 -11.13
C ILE A 45 -25.52 33.45 -12.22
N ARG A 46 -25.24 34.30 -13.23
CA ARG A 46 -24.26 34.01 -14.28
C ARG A 46 -22.85 33.78 -13.71
N GLN A 47 -22.37 34.61 -12.79
CA GLN A 47 -21.06 34.43 -12.15
C GLN A 47 -20.98 33.14 -11.33
N LEU A 48 -22.06 32.75 -10.65
CA LEU A 48 -22.11 31.48 -9.91
C LEU A 48 -22.08 30.27 -10.85
N ASP A 49 -22.83 30.33 -11.95
CA ASP A 49 -22.84 29.28 -12.97
C ASP A 49 -21.48 29.15 -13.67
N GLU A 50 -20.85 30.26 -14.05
CA GLU A 50 -19.50 30.28 -14.63
C GLU A 50 -18.45 29.74 -13.65
N GLY A 51 -18.52 30.14 -12.37
CA GLY A 51 -17.65 29.62 -11.32
C GLY A 51 -17.83 28.11 -11.12
N ARG A 52 -19.05 27.62 -11.21
CA ARG A 52 -19.38 26.19 -11.11
C ARG A 52 -18.87 25.40 -12.31
N LEU A 53 -19.05 25.91 -13.53
CA LEU A 53 -18.56 25.28 -14.77
C LEU A 53 -17.03 25.21 -14.78
N ARG A 54 -16.36 26.33 -14.46
CA ARG A 54 -14.90 26.37 -14.36
C ARG A 54 -14.34 25.46 -13.26
N GLY A 55 -15.06 25.35 -12.14
CA GLY A 55 -14.75 24.38 -11.09
C GLY A 55 -14.90 22.93 -11.57
N ALA A 56 -15.96 22.63 -12.32
CA ALA A 56 -16.17 21.31 -12.92
C ALA A 56 -15.10 20.96 -13.95
N GLU A 57 -14.72 21.88 -14.85
CA GLU A 57 -13.65 21.68 -15.83
C GLU A 57 -12.29 21.41 -15.16
N THR A 58 -11.98 22.16 -14.10
CA THR A 58 -10.74 21.97 -13.32
C THR A 58 -10.74 20.60 -12.65
N ASN A 59 -11.87 20.19 -12.05
CA ASN A 59 -12.01 18.89 -11.41
C ASN A 59 -11.93 17.73 -12.40
N VAL A 60 -12.53 17.86 -13.59
CA VAL A 60 -12.43 16.85 -14.67
C VAL A 60 -10.99 16.73 -15.15
N SER A 61 -10.28 17.83 -15.36
CA SER A 61 -8.86 17.82 -15.75
C SER A 61 -7.97 17.15 -14.69
N VAL A 62 -8.23 17.40 -13.40
CA VAL A 62 -7.51 16.74 -12.29
C VAL A 62 -7.83 15.23 -12.26
N GLU A 63 -9.08 14.84 -12.45
CA GLU A 63 -9.50 13.43 -12.46
C GLU A 63 -8.88 12.67 -13.64
N GLU A 64 -8.89 13.24 -14.84
CA GLU A 64 -8.24 12.64 -16.01
C GLU A 64 -6.72 12.49 -15.81
N GLN A 65 -6.06 13.47 -15.19
CA GLN A 65 -4.64 13.38 -14.85
C GLN A 65 -4.39 12.27 -13.81
N ASN A 66 -5.26 12.14 -12.81
CA ASN A 66 -5.18 11.08 -11.80
C ASN A 66 -5.36 9.70 -12.43
N GLN A 67 -6.32 9.52 -13.34
CA GLN A 67 -6.51 8.28 -14.07
C GLN A 67 -5.30 7.92 -14.94
N LYS A 68 -4.73 8.89 -15.67
CA LYS A 68 -3.50 8.67 -16.46
C LYS A 68 -2.33 8.24 -15.58
N ARG A 69 -2.17 8.87 -14.40
CA ARG A 69 -1.13 8.51 -13.42
C ARG A 69 -1.34 7.11 -12.86
N LEU A 70 -2.58 6.75 -12.52
CA LEU A 70 -2.93 5.41 -12.06
C LEU A 70 -2.63 4.35 -13.11
N GLN A 71 -3.02 4.60 -14.38
CA GLN A 71 -2.76 3.67 -15.47
C GLN A 71 -1.25 3.49 -15.70
N ALA A 72 -0.48 4.59 -15.66
CA ALA A 72 0.98 4.53 -15.76
C ALA A 72 1.59 3.74 -14.58
N ALA A 73 1.07 3.90 -13.37
CA ALA A 73 1.52 3.14 -12.20
C ALA A 73 1.24 1.64 -12.37
N ILE A 74 0.07 1.25 -12.87
CA ILE A 74 -0.29 -0.15 -13.14
C ILE A 74 0.65 -0.77 -14.19
N VAL A 75 0.93 -0.04 -15.27
CA VAL A 75 1.87 -0.50 -16.31
C VAL A 75 3.27 -0.67 -15.74
N ASN A 76 3.78 0.34 -15.02
CA ASN A 76 5.09 0.28 -14.37
C ASN A 76 5.19 -0.89 -13.38
N MET A 77 4.16 -1.11 -12.56
CA MET A 77 4.10 -2.21 -11.60
C MET A 77 4.18 -3.57 -12.31
N ARG A 78 3.44 -3.74 -13.40
CA ARG A 78 3.47 -4.97 -14.21
C ARG A 78 4.85 -5.22 -14.82
N ASP A 79 5.45 -4.18 -15.38
CA ASP A 79 6.76 -4.29 -16.04
C ASP A 79 7.87 -4.57 -15.03
N ASP A 80 7.79 -3.96 -13.84
CA ASP A 80 8.72 -4.21 -12.75
C ASP A 80 8.65 -5.66 -12.27
N TYR A 81 7.43 -6.15 -12.08
CA TYR A 81 7.19 -7.53 -11.69
C TYR A 81 7.78 -8.53 -12.69
N LYS A 82 7.47 -8.34 -13.98
CA LYS A 82 8.01 -9.17 -15.07
C LYS A 82 9.53 -9.12 -15.11
N ARG A 83 10.12 -7.93 -14.97
CA ARG A 83 11.57 -7.77 -15.05
C ARG A 83 12.27 -8.49 -13.88
N ILE A 84 11.74 -8.40 -12.67
CA ILE A 84 12.25 -9.12 -11.50
C ILE A 84 12.22 -10.64 -11.74
N GLN A 85 11.13 -11.17 -12.28
CA GLN A 85 11.02 -12.61 -12.60
C GLN A 85 12.02 -13.07 -13.66
N ILE A 86 12.25 -12.25 -14.70
CA ILE A 86 13.26 -12.54 -15.73
C ILE A 86 14.65 -12.61 -15.10
N LEU A 87 15.03 -11.59 -14.31
CA LEU A 87 16.33 -11.54 -13.64
C LEU A 87 16.52 -12.72 -12.67
N ARG A 88 15.49 -13.08 -11.90
CA ARG A 88 15.49 -14.27 -11.05
C ARG A 88 15.76 -15.53 -11.85
N ASN A 89 15.11 -15.68 -13.02
CA ASN A 89 15.31 -16.86 -13.87
C ASN A 89 16.73 -16.92 -14.45
N ASP A 90 17.31 -15.78 -14.84
CA ASP A 90 18.68 -15.73 -15.33
C ASP A 90 19.68 -16.11 -14.23
N ILE A 91 19.50 -15.60 -13.01
CA ILE A 91 20.30 -15.99 -11.84
C ILE A 91 20.15 -17.50 -11.58
N ALA A 92 18.92 -17.99 -11.48
CA ALA A 92 18.65 -19.40 -11.21
C ALA A 92 19.28 -20.33 -12.26
N ARG A 93 19.20 -19.97 -13.55
CA ARG A 93 19.84 -20.74 -14.64
C ARG A 93 21.35 -20.81 -14.48
N ASN A 94 22.00 -19.70 -14.14
CA ASN A 94 23.44 -19.68 -13.93
C ASN A 94 23.86 -20.52 -12.71
N LEU A 95 23.07 -20.49 -11.63
CA LEU A 95 23.30 -21.30 -10.44
C LEU A 95 23.11 -22.81 -10.72
N VAL A 96 22.02 -23.18 -11.40
CA VAL A 96 21.74 -24.59 -11.76
C VAL A 96 22.80 -25.15 -12.70
N ALA A 97 23.26 -24.34 -13.66
CA ALA A 97 24.35 -24.70 -14.56
C ALA A 97 25.73 -24.74 -13.87
N ARG A 98 25.82 -24.41 -12.57
CA ARG A 98 27.07 -24.34 -11.78
C ARG A 98 28.15 -23.50 -12.47
N LYS A 99 27.75 -22.45 -13.19
CA LYS A 99 28.70 -21.55 -13.84
C LYS A 99 29.49 -20.80 -12.76
N PRO A 100 30.79 -20.50 -13.01
CA PRO A 100 31.50 -19.55 -12.18
C PRO A 100 30.71 -18.24 -12.08
N LEU A 101 30.65 -17.66 -10.87
CA LEU A 101 29.92 -16.42 -10.65
C LEU A 101 30.66 -15.25 -11.31
N ASP A 102 30.01 -14.60 -12.27
CA ASP A 102 30.41 -13.29 -12.75
C ASP A 102 29.89 -12.23 -11.76
N TYR A 103 30.76 -11.74 -10.89
CA TYR A 103 30.38 -10.78 -9.85
C TYR A 103 29.92 -9.44 -10.43
N LYS A 104 30.37 -9.05 -11.62
CA LYS A 104 29.90 -7.84 -12.29
C LYS A 104 28.44 -8.02 -12.73
N LEU A 105 28.15 -9.12 -13.41
CA LEU A 105 26.78 -9.46 -13.80
C LEU A 105 25.86 -9.58 -12.57
N VAL A 106 26.32 -10.24 -11.50
CA VAL A 106 25.54 -10.38 -10.27
C VAL A 106 25.24 -9.00 -9.66
N ALA A 107 26.23 -8.10 -9.58
CA ALA A 107 26.02 -6.75 -9.07
C ALA A 107 24.98 -5.98 -9.91
N GLU A 108 25.06 -6.05 -11.24
CA GLU A 108 24.11 -5.39 -12.15
C GLU A 108 22.69 -5.94 -12.01
N GLN A 109 22.54 -7.27 -12.01
CA GLN A 109 21.23 -7.92 -11.88
C GLN A 109 20.57 -7.61 -10.54
N THR A 110 21.34 -7.64 -9.44
CA THR A 110 20.82 -7.40 -8.09
C THR A 110 20.55 -5.92 -7.82
N ALA A 111 21.29 -5.01 -8.46
CA ALA A 111 20.96 -3.59 -8.48
C ALA A 111 19.62 -3.31 -9.18
N GLU A 112 19.37 -3.95 -10.33
CA GLU A 112 18.11 -3.78 -11.05
C GLU A 112 16.94 -4.40 -10.28
N ILE A 113 17.11 -5.57 -9.65
CA ILE A 113 16.10 -6.15 -8.73
C ILE A 113 15.80 -5.17 -7.59
N ASN A 114 16.83 -4.60 -6.95
CA ASN A 114 16.66 -3.65 -5.84
C ASN A 114 15.83 -2.43 -6.26
N LYS A 115 16.21 -1.81 -7.38
CA LYS A 115 15.54 -0.62 -7.94
C LYS A 115 14.06 -0.89 -8.21
N ARG A 116 13.75 -2.00 -8.88
CA ARG A 116 12.38 -2.38 -9.25
C ARG A 116 11.54 -2.74 -8.03
N SER A 117 12.11 -3.49 -7.09
CA SER A 117 11.44 -3.89 -5.85
C SER A 117 11.14 -2.68 -4.96
N THR A 118 12.06 -1.72 -4.88
CA THR A 118 11.84 -0.45 -4.17
C THR A 118 10.69 0.34 -4.77
N ARG A 119 10.60 0.37 -6.11
CA ARG A 119 9.50 1.04 -6.80
C ARG A 119 8.15 0.34 -6.60
N LEU A 120 8.13 -0.99 -6.64
CA LEU A 120 6.95 -1.79 -6.28
C LEU A 120 6.49 -1.52 -4.84
N ASN A 121 7.43 -1.37 -3.90
CA ASN A 121 7.12 -1.09 -2.50
C ASN A 121 6.36 0.24 -2.33
N ILE A 122 6.72 1.25 -3.13
CA ILE A 122 6.02 2.54 -3.18
C ILE A 122 4.60 2.35 -3.72
N TYR A 123 4.42 1.61 -4.82
CA TYR A 123 3.09 1.39 -5.41
C TYR A 123 2.15 0.60 -4.50
N MET A 124 2.69 -0.39 -3.79
CA MET A 124 1.90 -1.27 -2.92
C MET A 124 1.62 -0.67 -1.54
N GLN A 125 2.24 0.48 -1.22
CA GLN A 125 2.26 1.05 0.13
C GLN A 125 2.59 0.00 1.19
N ALA A 126 3.50 -0.92 0.85
CA ALA A 126 3.92 -1.97 1.75
C ALA A 126 4.54 -1.26 2.96
N ARG A 127 3.89 -1.41 4.12
CA ARG A 127 4.32 -0.73 5.34
C ARG A 127 5.64 -1.37 5.76
N VAL A 128 6.72 -0.64 5.59
CA VAL A 128 7.93 -0.88 6.38
C VAL A 128 7.56 -0.40 7.78
N PRO A 129 7.59 -1.24 8.83
CA PRO A 129 7.54 -0.72 10.18
C PRO A 129 8.61 0.37 10.29
N ASP A 130 8.21 1.59 10.65
CA ASP A 130 9.16 2.63 11.00
C ASP A 130 10.07 2.07 12.09
N GLU A 131 11.36 2.42 11.99
CA GLU A 131 12.47 1.86 12.77
C GLU A 131 13.14 0.63 12.13
N GLU A 132 13.88 0.91 11.07
CA GLU A 132 15.33 0.68 11.04
C GLU A 132 15.86 1.29 9.74
N LYS A 133 16.77 2.27 9.83
CA LYS A 133 17.70 2.55 8.72
C LYS A 133 18.21 1.19 8.22
N PRO A 134 18.36 0.95 6.92
CA PRO A 134 18.87 -0.31 6.42
C PRO A 134 20.28 -0.49 6.99
N THR A 135 20.35 -1.14 8.15
CA THR A 135 21.53 -1.79 8.64
C THR A 135 21.77 -2.84 7.58
N SER A 136 22.72 -2.51 6.70
CA SER A 136 23.38 -3.46 5.82
C SER A 136 23.84 -4.57 6.75
N ALA A 137 22.98 -5.57 6.98
CA ALA A 137 23.38 -6.83 7.56
C ALA A 137 24.45 -7.32 6.59
N GLU A 138 25.69 -7.12 6.99
CA GLU A 138 26.85 -7.55 6.26
C GLU A 138 26.59 -9.04 6.01
N LEU A 139 26.60 -9.45 4.74
CA LEU A 139 26.45 -10.85 4.35
C LEU A 139 27.66 -11.61 4.90
N LYS A 140 27.62 -11.90 6.21
CA LYS A 140 28.64 -12.58 6.99
C LYS A 140 28.69 -14.00 6.47
N ASN A 141 29.81 -14.35 5.84
CA ASN A 141 30.23 -15.70 5.49
C ASN A 141 29.24 -16.62 4.74
N GLU A 142 28.05 -16.15 4.36
CA GLU A 142 27.22 -16.85 3.38
C GLU A 142 27.96 -16.81 2.03
N GLU A 143 28.25 -17.99 1.50
CA GLU A 143 28.72 -18.16 0.13
C GLU A 143 27.73 -17.44 -0.79
N MET A 144 28.25 -16.60 -1.69
CA MET A 144 27.43 -15.76 -2.59
C MET A 144 26.29 -16.55 -3.26
N VAL A 145 26.56 -17.82 -3.57
CA VAL A 145 25.59 -18.80 -4.08
C VAL A 145 24.37 -18.93 -3.16
N GLY A 146 24.57 -19.14 -1.86
CA GLY A 146 23.48 -19.27 -0.88
C GLY A 146 22.60 -18.02 -0.80
N ALA A 147 23.22 -16.84 -0.83
CA ALA A 147 22.50 -15.57 -0.85
C ALA A 147 21.65 -15.41 -2.13
N LEU A 148 22.19 -15.79 -3.30
CA LEU A 148 21.46 -15.76 -4.57
C LEU A 148 20.31 -16.77 -4.61
N VAL A 149 20.49 -17.97 -4.06
CA VAL A 149 19.41 -18.97 -3.91
C VAL A 149 18.29 -18.42 -3.03
N LYS A 150 18.65 -17.79 -1.89
CA LYS A 150 17.68 -17.18 -0.99
C LYS A 150 16.92 -16.03 -1.67
N LEU A 151 17.61 -15.20 -2.45
CA LEU A 151 16.96 -14.14 -3.23
C LEU A 151 15.95 -14.72 -4.24
N CYS A 152 16.30 -15.79 -4.96
CA CYS A 152 15.39 -16.44 -5.89
C CYS A 152 14.12 -16.96 -5.18
N LYS A 153 14.29 -17.62 -4.04
CA LYS A 153 13.15 -18.14 -3.24
C LYS A 153 12.24 -17.02 -2.70
N LEU A 154 12.82 -15.91 -2.26
CA LEU A 154 12.04 -14.74 -1.83
C LEU A 154 11.22 -14.15 -2.99
N ILE A 155 11.82 -14.05 -4.17
CA ILE A 155 11.11 -13.59 -5.37
C ILE A 155 10.00 -14.58 -5.75
N ASP A 156 10.21 -15.88 -5.66
CA ASP A 156 9.14 -16.87 -5.91
C ASP A 156 8.00 -16.70 -4.92
N SER A 157 8.29 -16.68 -3.61
CA SER A 157 7.31 -16.48 -2.54
C SER A 157 6.48 -15.21 -2.76
N PHE A 158 7.16 -14.10 -3.04
CA PHE A 158 6.51 -12.83 -3.36
C PHE A 158 5.60 -12.99 -4.58
N THR A 159 6.11 -13.55 -5.68
CA THR A 159 5.38 -13.60 -6.95
C THR A 159 4.28 -14.66 -7.02
N GLU A 160 4.34 -15.65 -6.14
CA GLU A 160 3.32 -16.70 -6.04
C GLU A 160 2.22 -16.35 -5.04
N ASN A 161 2.42 -15.29 -4.25
CA ASN A 161 1.52 -14.86 -3.20
C ASN A 161 0.08 -14.60 -3.71
N PRO A 162 -0.94 -15.20 -3.08
CA PRO A 162 -2.33 -15.04 -3.49
C PRO A 162 -2.82 -13.59 -3.49
N ALA A 163 -2.33 -12.72 -2.60
CA ALA A 163 -2.71 -11.32 -2.56
C ALA A 163 -2.33 -10.57 -3.86
N LEU A 164 -1.30 -11.04 -4.58
CA LEU A 164 -0.89 -10.46 -5.86
C LEU A 164 -1.65 -11.05 -7.05
N LYS A 165 -2.12 -12.29 -6.92
CA LYS A 165 -2.91 -12.98 -7.96
C LYS A 165 -4.41 -12.61 -7.91
N ASN A 166 -4.93 -12.37 -6.71
CA ASN A 166 -6.36 -12.17 -6.44
C ASN A 166 -6.74 -10.72 -6.15
N ALA A 167 -5.90 -9.74 -6.49
CA ALA A 167 -6.15 -8.32 -6.21
C ALA A 167 -7.48 -7.79 -6.79
N ALA A 168 -8.07 -8.49 -7.78
CA ALA A 168 -9.37 -8.17 -8.37
C ALA A 168 -10.56 -8.98 -7.79
N THR A 169 -10.31 -10.00 -6.96
CA THR A 169 -11.32 -10.96 -6.48
C THR A 169 -11.13 -11.20 -4.99
N VAL A 170 -11.40 -10.19 -4.16
CA VAL A 170 -11.54 -10.39 -2.71
C VAL A 170 -12.93 -10.96 -2.48
N ASP A 171 -13.03 -12.28 -2.38
CA ASP A 171 -14.26 -12.90 -1.87
C ASP A 171 -14.38 -12.51 -0.39
N SER A 172 -15.50 -11.86 -0.03
CA SER A 172 -15.70 -11.20 1.27
C SER A 172 -15.66 -12.16 2.47
N LYS A 173 -15.57 -13.46 2.22
CA LYS A 173 -15.58 -14.52 3.23
C LYS A 173 -14.25 -14.72 3.95
N ASP A 174 -13.11 -14.25 3.41
CA ASP A 174 -11.77 -14.54 3.96
C ASP A 174 -10.88 -13.30 4.14
N ILE A 175 -11.46 -12.20 4.64
CA ILE A 175 -10.74 -10.93 4.89
C ILE A 175 -9.47 -11.12 5.73
N ALA A 176 -9.48 -12.02 6.72
CA ALA A 176 -8.32 -12.30 7.57
C ALA A 176 -7.16 -12.90 6.76
N LYS A 177 -7.46 -13.88 5.90
CA LYS A 177 -6.47 -14.52 5.03
C LYS A 177 -5.92 -13.53 4.00
N SER A 178 -6.77 -12.70 3.38
CA SER A 178 -6.30 -11.67 2.45
C SER A 178 -5.36 -10.66 3.11
N LYS A 179 -5.58 -10.32 4.39
CA LYS A 179 -4.67 -9.45 5.15
C LYS A 179 -3.33 -10.14 5.44
N GLU A 180 -3.35 -11.42 5.81
CA GLU A 180 -2.15 -12.21 6.05
C GLU A 180 -1.31 -12.40 4.78
N ASP A 181 -1.96 -12.74 3.66
CA ASP A 181 -1.33 -12.87 2.35
C ASP A 181 -0.65 -11.56 1.95
N LYS A 182 -1.35 -10.42 2.12
CA LYS A 182 -0.78 -9.08 1.87
C LYS A 182 0.42 -8.81 2.78
N ALA A 183 0.30 -9.06 4.08
CA ALA A 183 1.40 -8.84 5.03
C ALA A 183 2.64 -9.69 4.69
N SER A 184 2.43 -10.90 4.19
CA SER A 184 3.51 -11.77 3.73
C SER A 184 4.16 -11.24 2.45
N ALA A 185 3.37 -10.75 1.49
CA ALA A 185 3.90 -10.10 0.29
C ALA A 185 4.72 -8.83 0.64
N ASP A 186 4.22 -8.00 1.57
CA ASP A 186 4.93 -6.81 2.04
C ASP A 186 6.28 -7.19 2.70
N ARG A 187 6.29 -8.22 3.56
CA ARG A 187 7.52 -8.74 4.20
C ARG A 187 8.53 -9.27 3.19
N ASP A 188 8.07 -10.07 2.23
CA ASP A 188 8.93 -10.64 1.19
C ASP A 188 9.53 -9.53 0.33
N LEU A 189 8.75 -8.51 -0.05
CA LEU A 189 9.24 -7.39 -0.85
C LEU A 189 10.34 -6.61 -0.13
N VAL A 190 10.17 -6.34 1.17
CA VAL A 190 11.21 -5.69 2.00
C VAL A 190 12.46 -6.57 2.11
N ALA A 191 12.29 -7.88 2.28
CA ALA A 191 13.40 -8.82 2.33
C ALA A 191 14.17 -8.88 1.00
N ILE A 192 13.48 -8.86 -0.15
CA ILE A 192 14.08 -8.77 -1.48
C ILE A 192 14.93 -7.51 -1.59
N ILE A 193 14.38 -6.34 -1.22
CA ILE A 193 15.10 -5.06 -1.26
C ILE A 193 16.39 -5.12 -0.44
N LYS A 194 16.29 -5.59 0.81
CA LYS A 194 17.45 -5.67 1.72
C LYS A 194 18.51 -6.64 1.20
N LEU A 195 18.11 -7.85 0.79
CA LEU A 195 19.04 -8.88 0.35
C LEU A 195 19.70 -8.52 -0.98
N SER A 196 18.95 -7.99 -1.95
CA SER A 196 19.51 -7.59 -3.23
C SER A 196 20.54 -6.45 -3.09
N ALA A 197 20.29 -5.49 -2.19
CA ALA A 197 21.27 -4.44 -1.87
C ALA A 197 22.53 -5.01 -1.21
N GLY A 198 22.38 -5.96 -0.28
CA GLY A 198 23.50 -6.65 0.35
C GLY A 198 24.36 -7.42 -0.65
N ILE A 199 23.73 -8.16 -1.56
CA ILE A 199 24.42 -8.91 -2.62
C ILE A 199 25.14 -7.97 -3.57
N GLN A 200 24.48 -6.90 -4.02
CA GLN A 200 25.09 -5.90 -4.90
C GLN A 200 26.37 -5.33 -4.29
N LYS A 201 26.30 -4.90 -3.02
CA LYS A 201 27.46 -4.34 -2.29
C LYS A 201 28.60 -5.36 -2.19
N LYS A 202 28.29 -6.60 -1.80
CA LYS A 202 29.29 -7.66 -1.66
C LYS A 202 29.94 -8.03 -3.00
N SER A 203 29.15 -8.15 -4.06
CA SER A 203 29.67 -8.39 -5.41
C SER A 203 30.57 -7.24 -5.88
N GLY A 204 30.19 -5.99 -5.61
CA GLY A 204 31.04 -4.82 -5.86
C GLY A 204 32.40 -4.89 -5.17
N SER A 205 32.44 -5.25 -3.89
CA SER A 205 33.71 -5.42 -3.17
C SER A 205 34.58 -6.57 -3.71
N LEU A 206 33.97 -7.65 -4.19
CA LEU A 206 34.69 -8.79 -4.76
C LEU A 206 35.32 -8.45 -6.12
N ILE A 207 34.68 -7.58 -6.91
CA ILE A 207 35.24 -7.09 -8.18
C ILE A 207 36.50 -6.27 -7.94
N VAL A 208 36.50 -5.41 -6.91
CA VAL A 208 37.66 -4.55 -6.59
C VAL A 208 38.84 -5.36 -6.00
N SER A 209 38.57 -6.56 -5.49
CA SER A 209 39.58 -7.41 -4.84
C SER A 209 40.25 -8.43 -5.79
N GLN A 210 39.85 -8.44 -7.07
CA GLN A 210 40.40 -9.30 -8.14
C GLN A 210 41.36 -8.52 -9.02
#